data_AF-D6ZC73-F1
#
_entry.id   AF-D6ZC73-F1
#
_cell.length_a   1.000
_cell.length_b   1.000
_cell.length_c   1.000
_cell.angle_alpha   90.00
_cell.angle_beta   90.00
_cell.angle_gamma   90.00
#
_symmetry.space_group_name_H-M   'P 1'
#
loop_
_entity.id
_entity.type
_entity.pdbx_description
1 polymer ?
#
loop_
_entity_poly.entity_id
_entity_poly.type
_entity_poly.pdbx_seq_one_letter_code
_entity_poly.pdbx_strand_id
1 'polypeptide(L)'
;MTWCACSAASLALALLVAPSPSLWLLRVRPQPVCVPGASRRTARLDQLGLAASYDLLAVSLRAGLPTSVAMRAVAQSAPEPLAGALAKAASLLALGAGPRTAWEEAAALEVTAPLARMAIRSARSGTALAEGLGELASGARAEALDQAAAEASRAAVLLAGPLGLCFLPAFFCLGVMPVIVGLGSGVMRDAW
;
A
#
# COMPACT_ATOMS: atom_id res chain seq x y z
N MET A 1 -10.69 12.50 -57.65
CA MET A 1 -11.48 13.58 -56.99
C MET A 1 -12.16 13.12 -55.68
N THR A 2 -12.44 11.83 -55.48
CA THR A 2 -13.02 11.30 -54.23
C THR A 2 -12.07 11.35 -53.01
N TRP A 3 -10.76 11.31 -53.23
CA TRP A 3 -9.76 11.34 -52.15
C TRP A 3 -9.73 12.66 -51.35
N CYS A 4 -9.83 13.83 -52.02
CA CYS A 4 -9.84 15.12 -51.33
C CYS A 4 -11.12 15.34 -50.50
N ALA A 5 -12.27 14.83 -50.96
CA ALA A 5 -13.52 14.89 -50.23
C ALA A 5 -13.49 14.00 -48.98
N CYS A 6 -12.84 12.84 -49.04
CA CYS A 6 -12.60 12.00 -47.87
C CYS A 6 -11.66 12.69 -46.86
N SER A 7 -10.59 13.36 -47.31
CA SER A 7 -9.67 14.08 -46.41
C SER A 7 -10.37 15.24 -45.67
N ALA A 8 -11.22 16.00 -46.37
CA ALA A 8 -11.96 17.12 -45.79
C ALA A 8 -13.05 16.66 -44.81
N ALA A 9 -13.76 15.57 -45.12
CA ALA A 9 -14.74 14.97 -44.21
C ALA A 9 -14.07 14.39 -42.94
N SER A 10 -12.86 13.85 -43.08
CA SER A 10 -12.04 13.34 -41.95
C SER A 10 -11.61 14.47 -41.02
N LEU A 11 -11.17 15.61 -41.58
CA LEU A 11 -10.78 16.80 -40.82
C LEU A 11 -11.98 17.44 -40.10
N ALA A 12 -13.15 17.47 -40.76
CA ALA A 12 -14.38 18.00 -40.16
C ALA A 12 -14.92 17.10 -39.03
N LEU A 13 -14.83 15.78 -39.17
CA LEU A 13 -15.21 14.84 -38.11
C LEU A 13 -14.21 14.85 -36.95
N ALA A 14 -12.92 15.04 -37.22
CA ALA A 14 -11.88 15.21 -36.19
C ALA A 14 -12.12 16.46 -35.32
N LEU A 15 -12.64 17.54 -35.92
CA LEU A 15 -13.02 18.76 -35.20
C LEU A 15 -14.33 18.62 -34.40
N LEU A 16 -15.25 17.74 -34.81
CA LEU A 16 -16.51 17.49 -34.09
C LEU A 16 -16.39 16.48 -32.94
N VAL A 17 -15.46 15.52 -33.03
CA VAL A 17 -15.19 14.51 -31.99
C VAL A 17 -14.19 15.01 -30.96
N ALA A 18 -13.46 16.10 -31.23
CA ALA A 18 -12.71 16.81 -30.21
C ALA A 18 -13.70 17.27 -29.12
N PRO A 19 -13.74 16.63 -27.93
CA PRO A 19 -14.60 17.10 -26.86
C PRO A 19 -14.16 18.53 -26.58
N SER A 20 -15.11 19.47 -26.64
CA SER A 20 -14.85 20.90 -26.43
C SER A 20 -13.91 21.07 -25.23
N PRO A 21 -12.65 21.47 -25.46
CA PRO A 21 -11.65 21.49 -24.39
C PRO A 21 -12.09 22.44 -23.26
N SER A 22 -12.96 23.40 -23.58
CA SER A 22 -13.55 24.35 -22.65
C SER A 22 -14.41 23.70 -21.55
N LEU A 23 -15.17 22.64 -21.83
CA LEU A 23 -15.99 21.96 -20.81
C LEU A 23 -15.17 20.94 -19.99
N TRP A 24 -14.16 20.33 -20.60
CA TRP A 24 -13.24 19.42 -19.90
C TRP A 24 -12.31 20.21 -18.95
N LEU A 25 -11.82 21.37 -19.38
CA LEU A 25 -11.01 22.28 -18.55
C LEU A 25 -11.81 22.85 -17.35
N LEU A 26 -13.11 23.11 -17.49
CA LEU A 26 -13.95 23.57 -16.38
C LEU A 26 -14.29 22.46 -15.36
N ARG A 27 -14.28 21.19 -15.79
CA ARG A 27 -14.47 20.02 -14.92
C ARG A 27 -13.17 19.52 -14.30
N VAL A 28 -12.03 19.73 -14.97
CA VAL A 28 -10.69 19.62 -14.41
C VAL A 28 -10.37 20.93 -13.69
N ARG A 29 -11.20 21.30 -12.71
CA ARG A 29 -10.66 22.09 -11.61
C ARG A 29 -9.50 21.25 -11.06
N PRO A 30 -8.27 21.78 -10.95
CA PRO A 30 -7.25 21.11 -10.16
C PRO A 30 -7.83 21.06 -8.75
N GLN A 31 -8.46 19.94 -8.41
CA GLN A 31 -8.64 19.55 -7.03
C GLN A 31 -7.23 19.68 -6.46
N PRO A 32 -7.00 20.52 -5.42
CA PRO A 32 -5.72 20.51 -4.76
C PRO A 32 -5.44 19.04 -4.48
N VAL A 33 -4.33 18.52 -5.00
CA VAL A 33 -3.96 17.13 -4.81
C VAL A 33 -3.70 17.02 -3.32
N CYS A 34 -4.75 16.76 -2.56
CA CYS A 34 -4.67 16.44 -1.15
C CYS A 34 -3.92 15.13 -1.18
N VAL A 35 -2.62 15.15 -0.86
CA VAL A 35 -1.75 13.98 -0.96
C VAL A 35 -2.34 12.92 -0.03
N PRO A 36 -3.10 11.91 -0.53
CA PRO A 36 -3.85 11.00 0.34
C PRO A 36 -2.91 10.01 1.04
N GLY A 37 -1.60 10.20 0.86
CA GLY A 37 -0.51 9.37 1.34
C GLY A 37 0.20 9.92 2.57
N ALA A 38 -0.11 11.11 3.09
CA ALA A 38 0.53 11.59 4.32
C ALA A 38 0.20 10.67 5.51
N SER A 39 -1.09 10.40 5.76
CA SER A 39 -1.53 9.49 6.83
C SER A 39 -1.05 8.05 6.62
N ARG A 40 -1.05 7.54 5.38
CA ARG A 40 -0.58 6.18 5.07
C ARG A 40 0.94 6.03 5.16
N ARG A 41 1.70 7.05 4.75
CA ARG A 41 3.15 7.08 4.92
C ARG A 41 3.51 7.05 6.40
N THR A 42 2.81 7.80 7.25
CA THR A 42 3.00 7.74 8.70
C THR A 42 2.71 6.33 9.22
N ALA A 43 1.56 5.74 8.86
CA ALA A 43 1.23 4.37 9.27
C ALA A 43 2.29 3.34 8.81
N ARG A 44 2.85 3.48 7.61
CA ARG A 44 3.96 2.63 7.15
C ARG A 44 5.22 2.82 7.98
N LEU A 45 5.60 4.05 8.28
CA LEU A 45 6.76 4.35 9.12
C LEU A 45 6.57 3.79 10.53
N ASP A 46 5.35 3.83 11.06
CA ASP A 46 5.00 3.24 12.34
C ASP A 46 5.17 1.70 12.31
N GLN A 47 4.71 1.03 11.24
CA GLN A 47 4.89 -0.43 11.07
C GLN A 47 6.37 -0.83 10.95
N LEU A 48 7.17 -0.08 10.19
CA LEU A 48 8.60 -0.33 10.08
C LEU A 48 9.33 -0.07 11.41
N GLY A 49 8.88 0.93 12.19
CA GLY A 49 9.37 1.19 13.55
C GLY A 49 9.04 0.05 14.52
N LEU A 50 7.84 -0.53 14.43
CA LEU A 50 7.46 -1.72 15.20
C LEU A 50 8.35 -2.92 14.83
N ALA A 51 8.56 -3.17 13.53
CA ALA A 51 9.42 -4.24 13.06
C ALA A 51 10.84 -4.11 13.61
N ALA A 52 11.44 -2.91 13.49
CA ALA A 52 12.78 -2.63 13.99
C ALA A 52 12.89 -2.83 15.51
N SER A 53 11.85 -2.45 16.26
CA SER A 53 11.81 -2.64 17.72
C SER A 53 11.77 -4.13 18.09
N TYR A 54 11.00 -4.94 17.37
CA TYR A 54 10.95 -6.39 17.56
C TYR A 54 12.27 -7.07 17.20
N ASP A 55 12.93 -6.67 16.11
CA ASP A 55 14.25 -7.20 15.77
C ASP A 55 15.31 -6.85 16.81
N LEU A 56 15.32 -5.60 17.29
CA LEU A 56 16.27 -5.15 18.30
C LEU A 56 16.07 -5.94 19.60
N LEU A 57 14.81 -6.14 20.01
CA LEU A 57 14.49 -6.98 21.15
C LEU A 57 14.92 -8.44 20.91
N ALA A 58 14.64 -9.02 19.74
CA ALA A 58 15.05 -10.39 19.41
C ALA A 58 16.57 -10.56 19.41
N VAL A 59 17.33 -9.62 18.84
CA VAL A 59 18.80 -9.63 18.83
C VAL A 59 19.35 -9.50 20.25
N SER A 60 18.79 -8.61 21.06
CA SER A 60 19.23 -8.44 22.45
C SER A 60 19.01 -9.70 23.31
N LEU A 61 17.87 -10.39 23.13
CA LEU A 61 17.58 -11.65 23.81
C LEU A 61 18.50 -12.79 23.31
N ARG A 62 18.77 -12.87 22.00
CA ARG A 62 19.75 -13.82 21.44
C ARG A 62 21.17 -13.56 21.94
N ALA A 63 21.52 -12.32 22.23
CA ALA A 63 22.79 -11.93 22.84
C ALA A 63 22.86 -12.29 24.35
N GLY A 64 21.78 -12.80 24.94
CA GLY A 64 21.74 -13.23 26.34
C GLY A 64 21.40 -12.13 27.34
N LEU A 65 20.91 -10.96 26.89
CA LEU A 65 20.46 -9.91 27.80
C LEU A 65 19.23 -10.36 28.59
N PRO A 66 19.13 -10.01 29.90
CA PRO A 66 17.92 -10.26 30.67
C PRO A 66 16.71 -9.56 30.04
N THR A 67 15.56 -10.25 30.00
CA THR A 67 14.35 -9.77 29.30
C THR A 67 13.92 -8.37 29.74
N SER A 68 13.92 -8.07 31.04
CA SER A 68 13.56 -6.74 31.56
C SER A 68 14.54 -5.64 31.13
N VAL A 69 15.83 -5.95 31.05
CA VAL A 69 16.88 -5.02 30.60
C VAL A 69 16.76 -4.75 29.11
N ALA A 70 16.60 -5.81 28.32
CA ALA A 70 16.38 -5.74 26.88
C ALA A 70 15.15 -4.89 26.52
N MET A 71 14.01 -5.16 27.16
CA MET A 71 12.78 -4.40 26.95
C MET A 71 12.91 -2.94 27.34
N ARG A 72 13.57 -2.62 28.46
CA ARG A 72 13.81 -1.24 28.88
C ARG A 72 14.69 -0.48 27.90
N ALA A 73 15.71 -1.14 27.33
CA ALA A 73 16.56 -0.53 26.31
C ALA A 73 15.78 -0.25 25.01
N VAL A 74 15.02 -1.24 24.52
CA VAL A 74 14.22 -1.10 23.29
C VAL A 74 13.13 -0.04 23.43
N ALA A 75 12.51 0.07 24.61
CA ALA A 75 11.44 1.04 24.87
C ALA A 75 11.85 2.49 24.61
N GLN A 76 13.15 2.83 24.69
CA GLN A 76 13.64 4.19 24.47
C GLN A 76 13.54 4.64 23.01
N SER A 77 13.53 3.70 22.07
CA SER A 77 13.48 3.96 20.63
C SER A 77 12.21 3.41 19.96
N ALA A 78 11.35 2.72 20.71
CA ALA A 78 10.14 2.12 20.18
C ALA A 78 9.06 3.19 19.91
N PRO A 79 8.20 2.99 18.90
CA PRO A 79 7.02 3.84 18.70
C PRO A 79 5.98 3.59 19.81
N GLU A 80 5.15 4.58 20.12
CA GLU A 80 3.96 4.36 20.95
C GLU A 80 2.86 3.63 20.15
N PRO A 81 2.05 2.76 20.78
CA PRO A 81 1.98 2.45 22.21
C PRO A 81 2.98 1.38 22.71
N LEU A 82 3.85 0.88 21.82
CA LEU A 82 4.77 -0.22 22.16
C LEU A 82 5.81 0.21 23.21
N ALA A 83 6.33 1.43 23.12
CA ALA A 83 7.29 1.97 24.10
C ALA A 83 6.74 1.91 25.53
N GLY A 84 5.53 2.44 25.77
CA GLY A 84 4.88 2.38 27.07
C GLY A 84 4.67 0.95 27.57
N ALA A 85 4.20 0.06 26.69
CA ALA A 85 4.00 -1.35 27.01
C ALA A 85 5.30 -2.05 27.44
N LEU A 86 6.40 -1.86 26.68
CA LEU A 86 7.71 -2.43 26.97
C LEU A 86 8.29 -1.87 28.26
N ALA A 87 8.23 -0.56 28.48
CA ALA A 87 8.75 0.08 29.69
C ALA A 87 8.03 -0.41 30.95
N LYS A 88 6.69 -0.54 30.88
CA LYS A 88 5.88 -1.04 31.99
C LYS A 88 6.15 -2.50 32.29
N ALA A 89 6.10 -3.36 31.29
CA ALA A 89 6.37 -4.78 31.46
C ALA A 89 7.81 -5.02 31.95
N ALA A 90 8.80 -4.29 31.45
CA ALA A 90 10.18 -4.32 31.96
C ALA A 90 10.26 -3.99 33.46
N SER A 91 9.50 -2.98 33.90
CA SER A 91 9.49 -2.54 35.30
C SER A 91 8.82 -3.56 36.21
N LEU A 92 7.67 -4.11 35.80
CA LEU A 92 6.95 -5.14 36.55
C LEU A 92 7.77 -6.44 36.66
N LEU A 93 8.40 -6.88 35.57
CA LEU A 93 9.28 -8.06 35.58
C LEU A 93 10.52 -7.83 36.46
N ALA A 94 11.10 -6.62 36.46
CA ALA A 94 12.22 -6.28 37.34
C ALA A 94 11.83 -6.31 38.83
N LEU A 95 10.56 -6.05 39.15
CA LEU A 95 10.01 -6.18 40.51
C LEU A 95 9.61 -7.63 40.86
N GLY A 96 9.82 -8.60 39.96
CA GLY A 96 9.47 -10.00 40.18
C GLY A 96 8.00 -10.33 39.94
N ALA A 97 7.24 -9.43 39.30
CA ALA A 97 5.85 -9.72 38.93
C ALA A 97 5.78 -10.89 37.93
N GLY A 98 4.70 -11.67 38.03
CA GLY A 98 4.45 -12.77 37.10
C GLY A 98 4.26 -12.27 35.66
N PRO A 99 4.59 -13.08 34.64
CA PRO A 99 4.48 -12.68 33.23
C PRO A 99 3.07 -12.23 32.82
N ARG A 100 2.02 -12.89 33.34
CA ARG A 100 0.63 -12.51 33.05
C ARG A 100 0.32 -11.09 33.52
N THR A 101 0.72 -10.76 34.75
CA THR A 101 0.53 -9.43 35.36
C THR A 101 1.37 -8.37 34.66
N ALA A 102 2.62 -8.70 34.29
CA ALA A 102 3.50 -7.76 33.61
C ALA A 102 2.98 -7.31 32.23
N TRP A 103 2.22 -8.18 31.55
CA TRP A 103 1.75 -7.97 30.18
C TRP A 103 0.24 -7.70 30.07
N GLU A 104 -0.48 -7.58 31.20
CA GLU A 104 -1.93 -7.47 31.23
C GLU A 104 -2.45 -6.26 30.43
N GLU A 105 -1.89 -5.08 30.69
CA GLU A 105 -2.31 -3.86 29.98
C GLU A 105 -1.93 -3.86 28.51
N ALA A 106 -0.75 -4.40 28.19
CA ALA A 106 -0.32 -4.57 26.81
C ALA A 106 -1.21 -5.56 26.05
N ALA A 107 -1.85 -6.52 26.74
CA ALA A 107 -2.78 -7.46 26.14
C ALA A 107 -4.14 -6.82 25.81
N ALA A 108 -4.49 -5.68 26.42
CA ALA A 108 -5.75 -4.98 26.18
C ALA A 108 -5.71 -4.10 24.90
N LEU A 109 -4.53 -3.72 24.43
CA LEU A 109 -4.35 -2.92 23.22
C LEU A 109 -4.12 -3.83 22.01
N GLU A 110 -4.92 -3.68 20.94
CA GLU A 110 -4.83 -4.53 19.75
C GLU A 110 -3.42 -4.59 19.14
N VAL A 111 -2.71 -3.45 19.13
CA VAL A 111 -1.36 -3.33 18.56
C VAL A 111 -0.32 -4.15 19.33
N THR A 112 -0.41 -4.20 20.66
CA THR A 112 0.56 -4.89 21.53
C THR A 112 0.09 -6.27 21.99
N ALA A 113 -1.18 -6.61 21.79
CA ALA A 113 -1.76 -7.87 22.24
C ALA A 113 -1.09 -9.12 21.64
N PRO A 114 -0.67 -9.15 20.36
CA PRO A 114 0.10 -10.28 19.80
C PRO A 114 1.41 -10.50 20.55
N LEU A 115 2.16 -9.42 20.82
CA LEU A 115 3.39 -9.45 21.60
C LEU A 115 3.13 -9.95 23.02
N ALA A 116 2.13 -9.39 23.71
CA ALA A 116 1.79 -9.76 25.09
C ALA A 116 1.44 -11.25 25.20
N ARG A 117 0.59 -11.77 24.32
CA ARG A 117 0.23 -13.20 24.28
C ARG A 117 1.45 -14.08 24.04
N MET A 118 2.32 -13.68 23.11
CA MET A 118 3.55 -14.40 22.81
C MET A 118 4.51 -14.41 23.99
N ALA A 119 4.73 -13.25 24.62
CA ALA A 119 5.59 -13.10 25.79
C ALA A 119 5.08 -13.89 27.00
N ILE A 120 3.78 -13.94 27.25
CA ILE A 120 3.19 -14.75 28.31
C ILE A 120 3.43 -16.25 28.04
N ARG A 121 3.26 -16.72 26.80
CA ARG A 121 3.49 -18.14 26.43
C ARG A 121 4.97 -18.54 26.49
N SER A 122 5.86 -17.63 26.13
CA SER A 122 7.31 -17.85 26.06
C SER A 122 8.08 -17.38 27.30
N ALA A 123 7.39 -16.98 28.38
CA ALA A 123 8.01 -16.32 29.53
C ALA A 123 9.14 -17.12 30.21
N ARG A 124 9.16 -18.45 30.05
CA ARG A 124 10.19 -19.33 30.60
C ARG A 124 11.45 -19.43 29.72
N SER A 125 11.40 -18.94 28.49
CA SER A 125 12.48 -19.06 27.50
C SER A 125 12.64 -17.77 26.67
N GLY A 126 13.73 -17.05 26.92
CA GLY A 126 14.09 -15.87 26.13
C GLY A 126 14.39 -16.18 24.67
N THR A 127 14.85 -17.39 24.35
CA THR A 127 15.10 -17.82 22.97
C THR A 127 13.81 -18.04 22.20
N ALA A 128 12.81 -18.69 22.82
CA ALA A 128 11.48 -18.86 22.23
C ALA A 128 10.78 -17.51 22.01
N LEU A 129 10.98 -16.56 22.94
CA LEU A 129 10.51 -15.18 22.77
C LEU A 129 11.21 -14.50 21.58
N ALA A 130 12.52 -14.66 21.45
CA ALA A 130 13.30 -14.07 20.35
C ALA A 130 12.93 -14.61 18.97
N GLU A 131 12.58 -15.90 18.87
CA GLU A 131 12.07 -16.52 17.64
C GLU A 131 10.73 -15.90 17.23
N GLY A 132 9.76 -15.88 18.16
CA GLY A 132 8.44 -15.32 17.89
C GLY A 132 8.48 -13.80 17.58
N LEU A 133 9.41 -13.05 18.17
CA LEU A 133 9.63 -11.65 17.80
C LEU A 133 10.07 -11.49 16.34
N GLY A 134 10.83 -12.44 15.79
CA GLY A 134 11.19 -12.46 14.38
C GLY A 134 9.96 -12.62 13.48
N GLU A 135 8.98 -13.44 13.89
CA GLU A 135 7.71 -13.60 13.18
C GLU A 135 6.85 -12.33 13.24
N LEU A 136 6.78 -11.66 14.41
CA LEU A 136 6.09 -10.36 14.51
C LEU A 136 6.77 -9.29 13.66
N ALA A 137 8.11 -9.28 13.61
CA ALA A 137 8.87 -8.33 12.81
C ALA A 137 8.70 -8.58 11.30
N SER A 138 8.58 -9.84 10.86
CA SER A 138 8.30 -10.15 9.45
C SER A 138 6.87 -9.78 9.08
N GLY A 139 5.89 -10.02 9.97
CA GLY A 139 4.50 -9.60 9.79
C GLY A 139 4.34 -8.09 9.64
N ALA A 140 4.98 -7.30 10.51
CA ALA A 140 4.93 -5.84 10.43
C ALA A 140 5.55 -5.29 9.13
N ARG A 141 6.63 -5.92 8.63
CA ARG A 141 7.20 -5.58 7.31
C ARG A 141 6.28 -5.96 6.16
N ALA A 142 5.64 -7.13 6.22
CA ALA A 142 4.69 -7.57 5.21
C ALA A 142 3.51 -6.60 5.10
N GLU A 143 2.94 -6.19 6.24
CA GLU A 143 1.87 -5.18 6.29
C GLU A 143 2.32 -3.84 5.68
N ALA A 144 3.54 -3.39 5.99
CA ALA A 144 4.12 -2.18 5.40
C ALA A 144 4.27 -2.29 3.87
N LEU A 145 4.64 -3.47 3.36
CA LEU A 145 4.76 -3.75 1.92
C LEU A 145 3.40 -3.85 1.23
N ASP A 146 2.41 -4.49 1.86
CA ASP A 146 1.05 -4.61 1.31
C ASP A 146 0.41 -3.22 1.17
N GLN A 147 0.60 -2.34 2.16
CA GLN A 147 0.19 -0.95 2.06
C GLN A 147 0.89 -0.21 0.90
N ALA A 148 2.17 -0.50 0.65
CA ALA A 148 2.90 0.07 -0.48
C ALA A 148 2.40 -0.45 -1.83
N ALA A 149 2.14 -1.75 -1.94
CA ALA A 149 1.59 -2.36 -3.14
C ALA A 149 0.18 -1.83 -3.45
N ALA A 150 -0.65 -1.64 -2.42
CA ALA A 150 -1.99 -1.06 -2.56
C ALA A 150 -1.96 0.40 -3.05
N GLU A 151 -0.93 1.17 -2.69
CA GLU A 151 -0.74 2.53 -3.22
C GLU A 151 -0.27 2.52 -4.68
N ALA A 152 0.69 1.65 -5.00
CA ALA A 152 1.23 1.52 -6.36
C ALA A 152 0.17 1.09 -7.37
N SER A 153 -0.72 0.16 -7.01
CA SER A 153 -1.80 -0.31 -7.88
C SER A 153 -2.81 0.79 -8.21
N ARG A 154 -3.14 1.65 -7.24
CA ARG A 154 -4.05 2.80 -7.46
C ARG A 154 -3.44 3.82 -8.42
N ALA A 155 -2.15 4.11 -8.27
CA ALA A 155 -1.44 4.98 -9.20
C ALA A 155 -1.42 4.39 -10.62
N ALA A 156 -1.21 3.07 -10.74
CA ALA A 156 -1.24 2.40 -12.04
C ALA A 156 -2.60 2.51 -12.74
N VAL A 157 -3.71 2.36 -12.03
CA VAL A 157 -5.07 2.53 -12.60
C VAL A 157 -5.30 3.97 -13.05
N LEU A 158 -4.87 4.95 -12.25
CA LEU A 158 -4.98 6.37 -12.61
C LEU A 158 -4.16 6.74 -13.85
N LEU A 159 -3.03 6.06 -14.09
CA LEU A 159 -2.21 6.25 -15.29
C LEU A 159 -2.77 5.50 -16.50
N ALA A 160 -3.28 4.29 -16.30
CA ALA A 160 -3.83 3.46 -17.37
C ALA A 160 -5.13 4.03 -17.96
N GLY A 161 -5.98 4.66 -17.15
CA GLY A 161 -7.25 5.28 -17.59
C GLY A 161 -7.09 6.30 -18.74
N PRO A 162 -6.32 7.38 -18.58
CA PRO A 162 -6.15 8.39 -19.63
C PRO A 162 -5.39 7.85 -20.85
N LEU A 163 -4.43 6.95 -20.65
CA LEU A 163 -3.73 6.27 -21.75
C LEU A 163 -4.69 5.41 -22.58
N GLY A 164 -5.55 4.63 -21.92
CA GLY A 164 -6.58 3.83 -22.58
C GLY A 164 -7.58 4.70 -23.36
N LEU A 165 -8.02 5.82 -22.76
CA LEU A 165 -8.89 6.78 -23.42
C LEU A 165 -8.23 7.42 -24.66
N CYS A 166 -6.93 7.68 -24.61
CA CYS A 166 -6.15 8.20 -25.74
C CYS A 166 -5.95 7.14 -26.84
N PHE A 167 -5.79 5.87 -26.49
CA PHE A 167 -5.55 4.79 -27.44
C PHE A 167 -6.81 4.33 -28.17
N LEU A 168 -7.99 4.42 -27.53
CA LEU A 168 -9.26 4.00 -28.11
C LEU A 168 -9.60 4.65 -29.48
N PRO A 169 -9.52 5.98 -29.65
CA PRO A 169 -9.77 6.60 -30.96
C PRO A 169 -8.71 6.24 -32.01
N ALA A 170 -7.44 6.15 -31.62
CA ALA A 170 -6.36 5.76 -32.53
C ALA A 170 -6.56 4.32 -33.06
N PHE A 171 -6.91 3.39 -32.17
CA PHE A 171 -7.22 2.01 -32.54
C PHE A 171 -8.43 1.91 -33.48
N PHE A 172 -9.46 2.72 -33.25
CA PHE A 172 -10.65 2.73 -34.11
C PHE A 172 -10.32 3.21 -35.53
N CYS A 173 -9.59 4.32 -35.66
CA CYS A 173 -9.21 4.89 -36.96
C CYS A 173 -8.24 3.98 -37.72
N LEU A 174 -7.27 3.38 -37.02
CA LEU A 174 -6.21 2.58 -37.67
C LEU A 174 -6.60 1.11 -37.88
N GLY A 175 -7.43 0.55 -37.01
CA GLY A 175 -7.75 -0.89 -37.00
C GLY A 175 -9.16 -1.20 -37.52
N VAL A 176 -10.19 -0.61 -36.92
CA VAL A 176 -11.59 -1.01 -37.16
C VAL A 176 -12.14 -0.41 -38.45
N MET A 177 -11.88 0.88 -38.67
CA MET A 177 -12.45 1.64 -39.79
C MET A 177 -12.07 1.06 -41.17
N PRO A 178 -10.82 0.64 -41.44
CA PRO A 178 -10.45 0.03 -42.72
C PRO A 178 -11.16 -1.31 -42.98
N VAL A 179 -11.37 -2.12 -41.95
CA VAL A 179 -12.01 -3.45 -42.08
C VAL A 179 -13.49 -3.31 -42.44
N ILE A 180 -14.20 -2.39 -41.78
CA ILE A 180 -15.63 -2.12 -42.08
C ILE A 180 -15.80 -1.64 -43.53
N VAL A 181 -14.91 -0.76 -44.00
CA VAL A 181 -14.93 -0.28 -45.39
C VAL A 181 -14.61 -1.41 -46.38
N GLY A 182 -13.64 -2.25 -46.07
CA GLY A 182 -13.30 -3.42 -46.90
C GLY A 182 -14.50 -4.35 -47.09
N LEU A 183 -15.17 -4.73 -45.99
CA LEU A 183 -16.32 -5.64 -46.02
C LEU A 183 -17.57 -5.03 -46.69
N GLY A 184 -17.86 -3.76 -46.41
CA GLY A 184 -18.96 -3.04 -47.06
C GLY A 184 -18.78 -2.89 -48.58
N SER A 185 -17.53 -2.82 -49.05
CA SER A 185 -17.21 -2.75 -50.48
C SER A 185 -17.29 -4.09 -51.23
N GLY A 186 -17.27 -5.22 -50.50
CA GLY A 186 -17.45 -6.56 -51.05
C GLY A 186 -18.92 -6.87 -51.28
N VAL A 187 -19.77 -6.65 -50.27
CA VAL A 187 -21.21 -6.97 -50.36
C VAL A 187 -21.97 -6.14 -51.40
N MET A 188 -21.54 -4.90 -51.68
CA MET A 188 -22.10 -4.07 -52.76
C MET A 188 -21.73 -4.57 -54.16
N ARG A 189 -20.70 -5.41 -54.28
CA ARG A 189 -20.19 -5.94 -55.55
C ARG A 189 -20.84 -7.28 -55.94
N ASP A 190 -21.37 -7.99 -54.97
CA ASP A 190 -22.05 -9.28 -55.16
C ASP A 190 -23.58 -9.12 -55.35
N ALA A 191 -24.09 -7.91 -55.15
CA ALA A 191 -25.51 -7.55 -55.26
C ALA A 191 -25.93 -6.99 -56.64
N TRP A 192 -25.01 -6.94 -57.62
CA TRP A 192 -25.28 -6.56 -59.01
C TRP A 192 -24.66 -7.55 -59.99
#